data_AF-A0A800AXX6-F1
#
_entry.id   AF-A0A800AXX6-F1
#
_cell.length_a   1.000
_cell.length_b   1.000
_cell.length_c   1.000
_cell.angle_alpha   90.00
_cell.angle_beta   90.00
_cell.angle_gamma   90.00
#
_symmetry.space_group_name_H-M   'P 1'
#
loop_
_entity.id
_entity.type
_entity.pdbx_description
1 polymer ?
#
loop_
_entity_poly.entity_id
_entity_poly.type
_entity_poly.pdbx_seq_one_letter_code
_entity_poly.pdbx_strand_id
1 'polypeptide(L)' 'MSRIGKNPITIPAGVTVDVKDNMVTVKGKLGELTQEVSEITLKIED' A
#
# COMPACT_ATOMS: atom_id res chain seq x y z
N MET A 1 -9.21 -1.70 -19.65
CA MET A 1 -9.25 -2.38 -18.34
C MET A 1 -7.82 -2.63 -17.88
N SER A 2 -7.24 -1.67 -17.16
CA SER A 2 -5.88 -1.78 -16.63
C SER A 2 -5.78 -2.95 -15.66
N ARG A 3 -4.78 -3.80 -15.85
CA ARG A 3 -4.47 -4.96 -14.98
C ARG A 3 -3.43 -4.66 -13.90
N ILE A 4 -2.91 -3.43 -13.88
CA ILE A 4 -1.84 -3.00 -12.96
C ILE A 4 -2.25 -3.16 -11.50
N GLY A 5 -3.50 -2.83 -11.14
CA GLY A 5 -4.01 -2.99 -9.77
C GLY A 5 -4.29 -4.44 -9.34
N LYS A 6 -4.22 -5.42 -10.26
CA LYS A 6 -4.33 -6.86 -9.92
C LYS A 6 -2.97 -7.51 -9.70
N ASN A 7 -1.87 -6.81 -10.00
CA ASN A 7 -0.55 -7.36 -9.79
C ASN A 7 -0.19 -7.21 -8.30
N PRO A 8 0.11 -8.32 -7.60
CA PRO A 8 0.54 -8.25 -6.21
C PRO A 8 1.89 -7.52 -6.11
N ILE A 9 2.03 -6.71 -5.06
CA ILE A 9 3.24 -5.95 -4.77
C ILE A 9 3.89 -6.61 -3.55
N THR A 10 5.12 -7.09 -3.70
CA THR A 10 5.87 -7.69 -2.59
C THR A 10 6.35 -6.60 -1.65
N ILE A 11 5.99 -6.68 -0.38
CA ILE A 11 6.43 -5.73 0.65
C ILE A 11 7.79 -6.21 1.19
N PRO A 12 8.88 -5.45 1.00
CA PRO A 12 10.19 -5.87 1.49
C PRO A 12 10.30 -5.75 3.02
N ALA A 13 11.13 -6.60 3.62
CA ALA A 13 11.36 -6.62 5.06
C ALA A 13 11.87 -5.26 5.56
N GLY A 14 11.17 -4.68 6.55
CA GLY A 14 11.46 -3.36 7.10
C GLY A 14 10.58 -2.23 6.56
N VAL A 15 9.56 -2.55 5.76
CA VAL A 15 8.49 -1.61 5.38
C VAL A 15 7.22 -1.94 6.16
N THR A 16 6.65 -0.95 6.83
CA THR A 16 5.36 -1.05 7.52
C THR A 16 4.31 -0.34 6.68
N VAL A 17 3.21 -1.01 6.37
CA VAL A 17 2.10 -0.45 5.60
C VAL A 17 0.88 -0.36 6.51
N ASP A 18 0.45 0.85 6.80
CA ASP A 18 -0.78 1.14 7.53
C ASP A 18 -1.85 1.58 6.54
N VAL A 19 -2.97 0.87 6.49
CA VAL A 19 -4.12 1.22 5.65
C VAL A 19 -5.26 1.64 6.56
N LYS A 20 -5.68 2.92 6.47
CA LYS A 20 -6.83 3.47 7.20
C LYS A 20 -7.83 4.04 6.23
N ASP A 21 -8.95 3.35 6.03
CA ASP A 21 -10.06 3.70 5.14
C ASP A 21 -9.63 4.03 3.70
N ASN A 22 -9.20 5.26 3.47
CA ASN A 22 -8.74 5.80 2.18
C ASN A 22 -7.30 6.31 2.22
N MET A 23 -6.54 6.08 3.29
CA MET A 23 -5.20 6.61 3.46
C MET A 23 -4.22 5.46 3.69
N VAL A 24 -3.27 5.31 2.76
CA VAL A 24 -2.19 4.33 2.85
C VAL A 24 -0.94 5.06 3.32
N THR A 25 -0.43 4.65 4.47
CA THR A 25 0.84 5.14 5.02
C THR A 25 1.88 4.05 4.90
N VAL A 26 2.97 4.32 4.21
CA VAL A 26 4.09 3.39 4.03
C VAL A 26 5.29 3.96 4.76
N LYS A 27 5.72 3.30 5.82
CA LYS A 27 6.93 3.65 6.57
C LYS A 27 8.05 2.72 6.15
N GLY A 28 9.12 3.28 5.61
CA GLY A 28 10.32 2.54 5.22
C GLY A 28 11.59 3.07 5.88
N LYS A 29 12.72 2.48 5.52
CA LYS A 29 14.04 2.85 6.05
C LYS A 29 14.46 4.30 5.78
N LEU A 30 13.91 4.90 4.72
CA LEU A 30 14.29 6.25 4.24
C LEU A 30 13.27 7.34 4.59
N GLY A 31 12.18 6.99 5.29
CA GLY A 31 11.11 7.94 5.64
C GLY A 31 9.72 7.31 5.57
N GLU A 32 8.71 8.15 5.78
CA GLU A 32 7.30 7.79 5.65
C GLU A 32 6.67 8.48 4.44
N LEU A 33 5.82 7.76 3.72
CA LEU A 33 5.04 8.26 2.60
C LEU A 33 3.57 8.02 2.87
N THR A 34 2.76 9.07 2.74
CA THR A 34 1.31 8.97 2.85
C THR A 34 0.69 9.19 1.48
N GLN A 35 -0.22 8.32 1.09
CA GLN A 35 -0.95 8.41 -0.16
C GLN A 35 -2.43 8.20 0.09
N GLU A 36 -3.23 9.18 -0.31
CA GLU A 36 -4.68 9.06 -0.31
C GLU A 36 -5.12 8.22 -1.51
N VAL A 37 -5.80 7.11 -1.22
CA VAL A 37 -6.30 6.14 -2.18
C VAL A 37 -7.81 6.08 -2.01
N SER A 38 -8.52 6.80 -2.86
CA SER A 38 -9.98 6.81 -2.91
C SER A 38 -10.47 5.80 -3.97
N GLU A 39 -11.50 5.02 -3.64
CA GLU A 39 -12.22 4.09 -4.54
C GLU A 39 -11.54 2.74 -4.89
N ILE A 40 -10.58 2.26 -4.09
CA ILE A 40 -9.91 0.97 -4.35
C ILE A 40 -9.94 0.05 -3.13
N THR A 41 -10.36 -1.20 -3.31
CA THR A 41 -10.31 -2.22 -2.24
C THR A 41 -8.89 -2.76 -2.11
N LEU A 42 -8.22 -2.45 -1.00
CA LEU A 42 -6.89 -2.97 -0.69
C LEU A 42 -7.04 -4.27 0.11
N LYS A 43 -6.39 -5.35 -0.34
CA LYS A 43 -6.21 -6.59 0.42
C LYS A 43 -4.74 -6.81 0.63
N ILE A 44 -4.34 -6.94 1.88
CA ILE A 44 -2.99 -7.38 2.27
C ILE A 44 -3.09 -8.89 2.44
N GLU A 45 -2.40 -9.64 1.58
CA GLU A 45 -2.17 -11.08 1.77
C GLU A 45 -0.78 -11.25 2.38
N ASP A 46 -0.70 -12.03 3.47
CA ASP A 46 0.54 -12.34 4.21
C ASP A 46 1.54 -13.17 3.38
#